data_AF-A0AAP2HRH6-F1
#
_entry.id   AF-A0AAP2HRH6-F1
#
_cell.length_a   1.000
_cell.length_b   1.000
_cell.length_c   1.000
_cell.angle_alpha   90.00
_cell.angle_beta   90.00
_cell.angle_gamma   90.00
#
_symmetry.space_group_name_H-M   'P 1'
#
loop_
_entity.id
_entity.type
_entity.pdbx_description
1 polymer ?
#
loop_
_entity_poly.entity_id
_entity_poly.type
_entity_poly.pdbx_seq_one_letter_code
_entity_poly.pdbx_strand_id
1 'polypeptide(L)'
;MATRKKKPVDISQQEELQQAMEELGMTRKEFAARISVSVRTLHKWLLPSDSSDFRKLPAMGRAYVREILEWHRQQHGATDDAEQ
;
A
#
# COMPACT_ATOMS: atom_id res chain seq x y z
N MET A 1 -1.73 -9.46 -15.94
CA MET A 1 -2.97 -9.00 -15.27
C MET A 1 -2.78 -7.52 -14.99
N ALA A 2 -3.46 -6.64 -15.72
CA ALA A 2 -3.31 -5.19 -15.58
C ALA A 2 -4.49 -4.64 -14.79
N THR A 3 -4.30 -4.32 -13.51
CA THR A 3 -5.35 -3.71 -12.69
C THR A 3 -5.48 -2.24 -13.09
N ARG A 4 -6.63 -1.93 -13.71
CA ARG A 4 -6.98 -0.63 -14.27
C ARG A 4 -7.02 0.45 -13.19
N LYS A 5 -6.18 1.48 -13.34
CA LYS A 5 -6.15 2.70 -12.51
C LYS A 5 -7.54 3.37 -12.51
N LYS A 6 -8.29 3.24 -11.41
CA LYS A 6 -9.59 3.91 -11.21
C LYS A 6 -9.35 5.22 -10.45
N LYS A 7 -9.71 6.35 -11.09
CA LYS A 7 -9.67 7.72 -10.56
C LYS A 7 -10.84 7.99 -9.57
N PRO A 8 -10.82 9.09 -8.79
CA PRO A 8 -10.98 9.08 -7.34
C PRO A 8 -12.43 9.30 -6.88
N VAL A 9 -13.13 8.22 -6.55
CA VAL A 9 -14.35 8.28 -5.73
C VAL A 9 -14.30 7.06 -4.82
N ASP A 10 -14.00 7.30 -3.54
CA ASP A 10 -14.02 6.33 -2.44
C ASP A 10 -13.27 5.01 -2.71
N ILE A 11 -11.94 5.08 -2.87
CA ILE A 11 -11.12 3.86 -2.93
C ILE A 11 -11.16 3.21 -1.55
N SER A 12 -11.61 1.96 -1.49
CA SER A 12 -11.65 1.23 -0.23
C SER A 12 -10.25 1.05 0.35
N GLN A 13 -10.14 0.97 1.68
CA GLN A 13 -8.85 0.70 2.36
C GLN A 13 -8.15 -0.55 1.81
N GLN A 14 -8.92 -1.57 1.46
CA GLN A 14 -8.39 -2.81 0.89
C GLN A 14 -7.71 -2.53 -0.46
N GLU A 15 -8.36 -1.75 -1.32
CA GLU A 15 -7.79 -1.37 -2.61
C GLU A 15 -6.57 -0.45 -2.46
N GLU A 16 -6.57 0.50 -1.52
CA GLU A 16 -5.40 1.36 -1.25
C GLU A 16 -4.17 0.53 -0.85
N LEU A 17 -4.36 -0.46 0.04
CA LEU A 17 -3.29 -1.35 0.47
C LEU A 17 -2.85 -2.32 -0.65
N GLN A 18 -3.78 -2.83 -1.45
CA GLN A 18 -3.45 -3.69 -2.59
C GLN A 18 -2.65 -2.94 -3.65
N GLN A 19 -3.08 -1.74 -4.02
CA GLN A 19 -2.35 -0.88 -4.96
C GLN A 19 -0.95 -0.55 -4.44
N ALA A 20 -0.81 -0.27 -3.15
CA ALA A 20 0.50 -0.01 -2.56
C ALA A 20 1.43 -1.24 -2.68
N MET A 21 0.92 -2.44 -2.38
CA MET A 21 1.70 -3.68 -2.52
C MET A 21 2.06 -3.98 -3.98
N GLU A 22 1.13 -3.76 -4.92
CA GLU A 22 1.39 -3.94 -6.35
C GLU A 22 2.45 -2.96 -6.86
N GLU A 23 2.40 -1.69 -6.44
CA GLU A 23 3.38 -0.66 -6.86
C GLU A 23 4.77 -0.90 -6.26
N LEU A 24 4.84 -1.41 -5.03
CA LEU A 24 6.11 -1.77 -4.38
C LEU A 24 6.66 -3.13 -4.84
N GLY A 25 5.84 -3.96 -5.49
CA GLY A 25 6.22 -5.34 -5.86
C GLY A 25 6.52 -6.24 -4.66
N MET A 26 6.08 -5.87 -3.46
CA MET A 26 6.41 -6.55 -2.20
C MET A 26 5.28 -7.47 -1.74
N THR A 27 5.63 -8.57 -1.06
CA THR A 27 4.61 -9.44 -0.44
C THR A 27 3.99 -8.77 0.79
N ARG A 28 2.81 -9.27 1.21
CA ARG A 28 2.12 -8.80 2.43
C ARG A 28 3.02 -8.80 3.68
N LYS A 29 3.94 -9.76 3.78
CA LYS A 29 4.87 -9.89 4.91
C LYS A 29 5.92 -8.78 4.88
N GLU A 30 6.51 -8.53 3.71
CA GLU A 30 7.51 -7.49 3.51
C GLU A 30 6.89 -6.11 3.67
N PHE A 31 5.71 -5.89 3.09
CA PHE A 31 4.97 -4.64 3.23
C PHE A 31 4.66 -4.34 4.69
N ALA A 32 4.11 -5.31 5.44
CA ALA A 32 3.85 -5.16 6.88
C ALA A 32 5.13 -4.83 7.68
N ALA A 33 6.23 -5.52 7.39
CA ALA A 33 7.52 -5.21 8.01
C ALA A 33 8.01 -3.80 7.67
N ARG A 34 7.77 -3.32 6.45
CA ARG A 34 8.18 -1.99 5.99
C ARG A 34 7.44 -0.84 6.69
N ILE A 35 6.13 -0.99 6.91
CA ILE A 35 5.32 -0.04 7.70
C ILE A 35 5.40 -0.29 9.22
N SER A 36 6.27 -1.21 9.67
CA SER A 36 6.45 -1.57 11.08
C SER A 36 5.16 -2.04 11.77
N VAL A 37 4.34 -2.81 11.06
CA VAL A 37 3.13 -3.45 11.61
C VAL A 37 3.20 -4.96 11.50
N SER A 38 2.41 -5.66 12.31
CA SER A 38 2.31 -7.11 12.19
C SER A 38 1.53 -7.50 10.93
N VAL A 39 1.91 -8.63 10.30
CA VAL A 39 1.18 -9.19 9.15
C VAL A 39 -0.29 -9.46 9.49
N ARG A 40 -0.57 -9.83 10.76
CA ARG A 40 -1.95 -9.99 11.24
C ARG A 40 -2.72 -8.67 11.23
N THR A 41 -2.09 -7.56 11.62
CA THR A 41 -2.70 -6.23 11.56
C THR A 41 -3.03 -5.86 10.12
N LEU A 42 -2.08 -6.06 9.19
CA LEU A 42 -2.31 -5.82 7.77
C LEU A 42 -3.45 -6.69 7.22
N HIS A 43 -3.51 -7.95 7.63
CA HIS A 43 -4.58 -8.86 7.21
C HIS A 43 -5.96 -8.37 7.66
N LYS A 44 -6.09 -7.87 8.90
CA LYS A 44 -7.32 -7.26 9.40
C LYS A 44 -7.72 -5.98 8.66
N TRP A 45 -6.74 -5.25 8.13
CA TRP A 45 -7.00 -4.07 7.30
C TRP A 45 -7.45 -4.44 5.88
N LEU A 46 -7.05 -5.61 5.39
CA LEU A 46 -7.48 -6.14 4.10
C LEU A 46 -8.82 -6.89 4.16
N LEU A 47 -9.45 -7.01 5.33
CA LEU A 47 -10.78 -7.62 5.44
C LEU A 47 -11.86 -6.69 4.87
N PRO A 48 -12.96 -7.24 4.35
CA PRO A 48 -14.12 -6.45 3.98
C PRO A 48 -14.75 -5.82 5.23
N SER A 49 -15.40 -4.67 5.06
CA SER A 49 -16.05 -3.92 6.15
C SER A 49 -17.18 -4.68 6.87
N ASP A 50 -17.69 -5.75 6.25
CA ASP A 50 -18.72 -6.64 6.81
C ASP A 50 -18.16 -7.62 7.86
N SER A 51 -16.83 -7.78 7.92
CA SER A 51 -16.19 -8.75 8.80
C SER A 51 -16.00 -8.19 10.21
N SER A 52 -16.33 -8.98 11.25
CA SER A 52 -16.17 -8.60 12.67
C SER A 52 -14.72 -8.27 13.06
N ASP A 53 -13.75 -8.84 12.34
CA ASP A 53 -12.32 -8.62 12.53
C ASP A 53 -11.78 -7.41 11.76
N PHE A 54 -12.63 -6.72 10.98
CA PHE A 54 -12.25 -5.54 10.21
C PHE A 54 -11.71 -4.45 11.13
N ARG A 55 -10.49 -4.03 10.85
CA ARG A 55 -9.86 -2.88 11.51
C ARG A 55 -9.75 -1.74 10.51
N LYS A 56 -10.25 -0.56 10.91
CA LYS A 56 -9.97 0.67 10.18
C LYS A 56 -8.48 0.99 10.29
N LEU A 57 -7.89 1.34 9.15
CA LEU A 57 -6.53 1.83 9.01
C LEU A 57 -6.46 3.18 9.70
N PRO A 58 -5.64 3.34 10.75
CA PRO A 58 -5.45 4.64 11.38
C PRO A 58 -4.77 5.61 10.40
N ALA A 59 -5.04 6.91 10.57
CA ALA A 59 -4.47 7.96 9.72
C ALA A 59 -2.94 7.89 9.62
N MET A 60 -2.26 7.55 10.72
CA MET A 60 -0.81 7.35 10.74
C MET A 60 -0.36 6.20 9.83
N GLY A 61 -1.07 5.06 9.85
CA GLY A 61 -0.77 3.93 8.97
C GLY A 61 -0.91 4.30 7.50
N ARG A 62 -1.97 5.05 7.16
CA ARG A 62 -2.17 5.59 5.81
C ARG A 62 -1.06 6.57 5.39
N ALA A 63 -0.61 7.44 6.30
CA ALA A 63 0.49 8.36 6.04
C ALA A 63 1.79 7.60 5.72
N TYR A 64 2.14 6.58 6.51
CA TYR A 64 3.34 5.76 6.25
C TYR A 64 3.29 5.04 4.89
N VAL A 65 2.13 4.49 4.51
CA VAL A 65 1.97 3.83 3.20
C VAL A 65 2.23 4.83 2.07
N ARG A 66 1.62 6.02 2.14
CA ARG A 66 1.80 7.08 1.13
C ARG A 66 3.25 7.54 1.05
N GLU A 67 3.89 7.74 2.19
CA GLU A 67 5.29 8.13 2.28
C GLU A 67 6.18 7.08 1.63
N ILE A 68 6.05 5.79 1.98
CA ILE A 68 6.85 4.71 1.37
C ILE A 68 6.67 4.65 -0.15
N LEU A 69 5.45 4.84 -0.66
CA LEU A 69 5.20 4.88 -2.11
C LEU A 69 5.86 6.08 -2.78
N GLU A 70 5.81 7.25 -2.13
CA GLU A 70 6.48 8.45 -2.62
C GLU A 70 8.00 8.28 -2.63
N TRP A 71 8.59 7.71 -1.59
CA TRP A 71 10.00 7.35 -1.54
C TRP A 71 10.36 6.31 -2.61
N HIS A 72 9.55 5.27 -2.78
CA HIS A 72 9.79 4.25 -3.81
C HIS A 72 9.82 4.85 -5.21
N ARG A 73 8.85 5.74 -5.54
CA ARG A 73 8.80 6.43 -6.83
C ARG A 73 9.99 7.37 -7.04
N GLN A 74 10.44 8.07 -6.01
CA GLN A 74 11.64 8.93 -6.09
C GLN A 74 12.90 8.11 -6.33
N GLN A 75 13.08 7.00 -5.60
CA GLN A 75 14.25 6.14 -5.73
C GLN A 75 14.31 5.41 -7.07
N HIS A 76 13.16 5.01 -7.62
CA HIS A 76 13.07 4.36 -8.93
C HIS A 76 13.02 5.35 -10.11
N GLY A 77 12.71 6.63 -9.86
CA GLY A 77 12.76 7.71 -10.85
C GLY A 77 14.12 8.40 -10.97
N ALA A 78 15.02 8.21 -10.01
CA ALA A 78 16.38 8.77 -10.06
C ALA A 78 17.36 7.96 -10.94
N THR A 79 16.94 6.82 -11.49
CA THR A 79 17.78 5.95 -12.35
C THR A 79 17.42 6.08 -13.85
N ASP A 80 16.50 6.95 -14.25
CA ASP A 80 16.18 7.19 -15.68
C ASP A 80 16.76 8.52 -16.22
N ASP A 81 17.51 9.28 -15.38
CA ASP A 81 18.08 10.60 -15.73
C ASP A 81 19.62 10.64 -15.67
N ALA A 82 20.26 9.47 -15.75
CA ALA A 82 21.70 9.37 -15.94
C ALA A 82 22.00 8.23 -16.92
N GLU A 83 22.50 8.61 -18.12
CA GLU A 83 23.10 7.76 -19.18
C GLU A 83 22.13 7.33 -20.33
N GLN A 84 22.17 7.81 -21.59
CA GLN A 84 22.96 8.78 -22.38
C GLN A 84 22.11 9.39 -23.50
#